data_AF-A0A964VKR7-F1
#
_entry.id   AF-A0A964VKR7-F1
#
_cell.length_a   1.000
_cell.length_b   1.000
_cell.length_c   1.000
_cell.angle_alpha   90.00
_cell.angle_beta   90.00
_cell.angle_gamma   90.00
#
_symmetry.space_group_name_H-M   'P 1'
#
loop_
_entity.id
_entity.type
_entity.pdbx_description
1 polymer ?
#
loop_
_entity_poly.entity_id
_entity_poly.type
_entity_poly.pdbx_seq_one_letter_code
_entity_poly.pdbx_strand_id
1 'polypeptide(L)'
;MKCLILLPVACALLSGGCDGTPHASVSQNNPEIERLREENQSLEKLRADNEESQRLRKENQDIHKLRGQYQELAQVRKEHDDLQKQMAKLGMPSARTLPATAQTVSTSKSDQQVPTLSEKPPSGAEASQPVINEKDLPQEGDEVYVEPKFLAVLLPDIDWTKLDRTEPIAIQGLLGQQGIVLTNYQELIGRGITNYVVRRAAKQTTQEQKTQ
;
A
#
# COMPACT_ATOMS: atom_id res chain seq x y z
N MET A 1 -33.62 1.99 -33.18
CA MET A 1 -34.74 1.45 -33.98
C MET A 1 -34.32 0.12 -34.58
N LYS A 2 -34.67 -1.02 -33.96
CA LYS A 2 -34.63 -2.37 -34.55
C LYS A 2 -35.70 -3.19 -33.84
N CYS A 3 -36.56 -3.78 -34.67
CA CYS A 3 -37.91 -4.23 -34.37
C CYS A 3 -37.98 -5.36 -33.34
N LEU A 4 -38.93 -5.20 -32.39
CA LEU A 4 -39.69 -6.29 -31.82
C LEU A 4 -40.36 -7.08 -32.97
N ILE A 5 -40.07 -8.37 -33.07
CA ILE A 5 -40.96 -9.32 -33.74
C ILE A 5 -41.47 -10.27 -32.66
N LEU A 6 -42.73 -10.06 -32.30
CA LEU A 6 -43.55 -10.99 -31.54
C LEU A 6 -43.62 -12.32 -32.28
N LEU A 7 -43.34 -13.42 -31.58
CA LEU A 7 -43.69 -14.76 -32.01
C LEU A 7 -44.73 -15.31 -31.01
N PRO A 8 -45.93 -15.72 -31.47
CA PRO A 8 -46.96 -16.23 -30.58
C PRO A 8 -46.58 -17.63 -30.12
N VAL A 9 -46.44 -17.77 -28.81
CA VAL A 9 -46.28 -19.04 -28.10
C VAL A 9 -47.56 -19.86 -28.29
N ALA A 10 -47.47 -20.85 -29.18
CA ALA A 10 -48.46 -21.90 -29.29
C ALA A 10 -48.39 -22.78 -28.03
N CYS A 11 -49.29 -22.50 -27.09
CA CYS A 11 -49.68 -23.41 -26.00
C CYS A 11 -50.35 -24.65 -26.61
N ALA A 12 -49.55 -25.63 -27.01
CA ALA A 12 -50.04 -26.97 -27.30
C ALA A 12 -49.97 -27.80 -26.02
N LEU A 13 -51.16 -27.96 -25.43
CA LEU A 13 -51.52 -28.88 -24.38
C LEU A 13 -50.96 -30.28 -24.66
N LEU A 14 -49.99 -30.72 -23.85
CA LEU A 14 -49.63 -32.13 -23.69
C LEU A 14 -49.89 -32.51 -22.22
N SER A 15 -51.17 -32.68 -21.92
CA SER A 15 -51.67 -33.46 -20.82
C SER A 15 -51.55 -34.95 -21.18
N GLY A 16 -50.39 -35.54 -20.90
CA GLY A 16 -50.13 -36.98 -21.02
C GLY A 16 -49.46 -37.48 -19.74
N GLY A 17 -50.12 -38.41 -19.05
CA GLY A 17 -49.84 -38.82 -17.68
C GLY A 17 -48.41 -39.29 -17.39
N CYS A 18 -47.94 -38.97 -16.19
CA CYS A 18 -46.72 -39.49 -15.59
C CYS A 18 -47.07 -40.10 -14.23
N ASP A 19 -47.68 -41.29 -14.24
CA ASP A 19 -47.71 -42.19 -13.07
C ASP A 19 -46.38 -42.96 -12.99
N GLY A 20 -45.28 -42.22 -12.93
CA GLY A 20 -43.94 -42.75 -12.75
C GLY A 20 -43.40 -42.23 -11.44
N THR A 21 -43.51 -43.02 -10.37
CA THR A 21 -42.96 -42.76 -9.04
C THR A 21 -41.52 -42.22 -9.10
N PRO A 22 -41.27 -40.92 -8.85
CA PRO A 22 -39.94 -40.34 -8.89
C PRO A 22 -39.52 -39.99 -7.47
N HIS A 23 -39.22 -40.96 -6.61
CA HIS A 23 -38.96 -40.58 -5.21
C HIS A 23 -37.88 -41.31 -4.42
N ALA A 24 -37.25 -42.36 -4.97
CA ALA A 24 -36.18 -43.07 -4.25
C ALA A 24 -34.76 -42.60 -4.61
N SER A 25 -34.52 -42.10 -5.82
CA SER A 25 -33.18 -41.69 -6.30
C SER A 25 -32.79 -40.23 -5.97
N VAL A 26 -33.73 -39.41 -5.47
CA VAL A 26 -33.45 -38.00 -5.09
C VAL A 26 -32.64 -37.92 -3.78
N SER A 27 -32.81 -38.87 -2.86
CA SER A 27 -32.13 -38.79 -1.55
C SER A 27 -30.62 -39.05 -1.62
N GLN A 28 -30.13 -39.77 -2.64
CA GLN A 28 -28.69 -40.05 -2.79
C GLN A 28 -27.91 -38.90 -3.45
N ASN A 29 -28.60 -38.00 -4.15
CA ASN A 29 -27.98 -36.85 -4.83
C ASN A 29 -27.87 -35.59 -3.93
N ASN A 30 -28.48 -35.61 -2.73
CA ASN A 30 -28.41 -34.49 -1.79
C ASN A 30 -26.98 -34.06 -1.38
N PRO A 31 -26.04 -34.98 -1.04
CA PRO A 31 -24.69 -34.56 -0.64
C PRO A 31 -23.88 -33.96 -1.81
N GLU A 32 -24.10 -34.44 -3.04
CA GLU A 32 -23.44 -33.90 -4.22
C GLU A 32 -23.97 -32.50 -4.57
N ILE A 33 -25.27 -32.27 -4.43
CA ILE A 33 -25.88 -30.94 -4.61
C ILE A 33 -25.34 -29.94 -3.58
N GLU A 34 -25.19 -30.34 -2.32
CA GLU A 34 -24.61 -29.47 -1.28
C GLU A 34 -23.16 -29.12 -1.61
N ARG A 35 -22.33 -30.12 -1.98
CA ARG A 35 -20.96 -29.88 -2.42
C ARG A 35 -20.89 -28.91 -3.61
N LEU A 36 -21.73 -29.08 -4.62
CA LEU A 36 -21.76 -28.19 -5.79
C LEU A 36 -22.21 -26.77 -5.43
N ARG A 37 -23.08 -26.59 -4.42
CA ARG A 37 -23.46 -25.26 -3.92
C ARG A 37 -22.30 -24.58 -3.21
N GLU A 38 -21.59 -25.29 -2.35
CA GLU A 38 -20.39 -24.78 -1.68
C GLU A 38 -19.30 -24.41 -2.69
N GLU A 39 -19.08 -25.25 -3.70
CA GLU A 39 -18.12 -24.98 -4.77
C GLU A 39 -18.51 -23.72 -5.57
N ASN A 40 -19.78 -23.57 -5.96
CA ASN A 40 -20.25 -22.35 -6.63
C ASN A 40 -20.07 -21.10 -5.76
N GLN A 41 -20.38 -21.17 -4.47
CA GLN A 41 -20.14 -20.05 -3.54
C GLN A 41 -18.65 -19.71 -3.43
N SER A 42 -17.77 -20.71 -3.44
CA SER A 42 -16.32 -20.49 -3.42
C SER A 42 -15.83 -19.82 -4.71
N LEU A 43 -16.39 -20.19 -5.87
CA LEU A 43 -16.07 -19.59 -7.16
C LEU A 43 -16.56 -18.13 -7.25
N GLU A 44 -17.72 -17.81 -6.67
CA GLU A 44 -18.20 -16.43 -6.58
C GLU A 44 -17.27 -15.55 -5.74
N LYS A 45 -16.80 -16.04 -4.59
CA LYS A 45 -15.80 -15.34 -3.76
C LYS A 45 -14.50 -15.11 -4.53
N LEU A 46 -13.97 -16.15 -5.20
CA LEU A 46 -12.76 -16.03 -6.00
C LEU A 46 -12.89 -15.01 -7.14
N ARG A 47 -14.07 -14.87 -7.74
CA ARG A 47 -14.32 -13.83 -8.75
C ARG A 47 -14.27 -12.43 -8.14
N ALA A 48 -14.91 -12.23 -6.99
CA ALA A 48 -14.87 -10.95 -6.27
C ALA A 48 -13.44 -10.56 -5.88
N ASP A 49 -12.66 -11.50 -5.34
CA ASP A 49 -11.25 -11.27 -4.96
C ASP A 49 -10.38 -10.94 -6.19
N ASN A 50 -10.67 -11.55 -7.35
CA ASN A 50 -9.97 -11.24 -8.59
C ASN A 50 -10.28 -9.82 -9.09
N GLU A 51 -11.55 -9.41 -9.02
CA GLU A 51 -11.97 -8.06 -9.38
C GLU A 51 -11.32 -7.01 -8.47
N GLU A 52 -11.27 -7.27 -7.16
CA GLU A 52 -10.57 -6.40 -6.20
C GLU A 52 -9.07 -6.32 -6.51
N SER A 53 -8.43 -7.45 -6.78
CA SER A 53 -7.02 -7.50 -7.17
C SER A 53 -6.74 -6.69 -8.44
N GLN A 54 -7.64 -6.73 -9.42
CA GLN A 54 -7.52 -5.90 -10.64
C GLN A 54 -7.67 -4.42 -10.35
N ARG A 55 -8.59 -4.04 -9.44
CA ARG A 55 -8.75 -2.65 -8.99
C ARG A 55 -7.49 -2.14 -8.31
N LEU A 56 -6.93 -2.90 -7.36
CA LEU A 56 -5.70 -2.54 -6.65
C LEU A 56 -4.49 -2.39 -7.60
N ARG A 57 -4.42 -3.21 -8.66
CA ARG A 57 -3.38 -3.05 -9.69
C ARG A 57 -3.51 -1.73 -10.46
N LYS A 58 -4.74 -1.29 -10.77
CA LYS A 58 -4.98 0.00 -11.43
C LYS A 58 -4.61 1.17 -10.52
N GLU A 59 -5.04 1.11 -9.25
CA GLU A 59 -4.70 2.14 -8.25
C GLU A 59 -3.17 2.26 -8.06
N ASN A 60 -2.44 1.14 -8.00
CA ASN A 60 -0.97 1.16 -7.96
C ASN A 60 -0.34 1.79 -9.21
N GLN A 61 -0.87 1.52 -10.40
CA GLN A 61 -0.38 2.17 -11.63
C GLN A 61 -0.59 3.69 -11.59
N ASP A 62 -1.70 4.16 -11.02
CA ASP A 62 -1.99 5.60 -10.91
C ASP A 62 -1.06 6.29 -9.89
N ILE A 63 -0.66 5.61 -8.81
CA ILE A 63 0.37 6.11 -7.88
C ILE A 63 1.70 6.35 -8.62
N HIS A 64 2.12 5.44 -9.50
CA HIS A 64 3.33 5.62 -10.30
C HIS A 64 3.23 6.81 -11.26
N LYS A 65 2.07 7.02 -11.89
CA LYS A 65 1.84 8.20 -12.75
C LYS A 65 1.90 9.50 -11.96
N LEU A 66 1.27 9.55 -10.78
CA LEU A 66 1.32 10.72 -9.90
C LEU A 66 2.76 11.03 -9.49
N ARG A 67 3.55 10.03 -9.14
CA ARG A 67 4.99 10.21 -8.83
C ARG A 67 5.75 10.83 -10.01
N GLY A 68 5.49 10.39 -11.24
CA GLY A 68 6.06 10.99 -12.45
C GLY A 68 5.68 12.46 -12.62
N GLN A 69 4.39 12.79 -12.46
CA GLN A 69 3.89 14.17 -12.54
C GLN A 69 4.52 15.09 -11.48
N TYR A 70 4.74 14.59 -10.26
CA TYR A 70 5.43 15.34 -9.20
C TYR A 70 6.89 15.67 -9.58
N GLN A 71 7.59 14.72 -10.21
CA GLN A 71 8.97 14.94 -10.67
C GLN A 71 9.02 15.96 -11.81
N GLU A 72 8.11 15.87 -12.77
CA GLU A 72 7.97 16.86 -13.85
C GLU A 72 7.67 18.26 -13.30
N LEU A 73 6.74 18.38 -12.37
CA LEU A 73 6.42 19.65 -11.72
C LEU A 73 7.62 20.24 -10.96
N ALA A 74 8.41 19.39 -10.29
CA ALA A 74 9.62 19.82 -9.61
C ALA A 74 10.67 20.34 -10.62
N GLN A 75 10.80 19.70 -11.77
CA GLN A 75 11.69 20.16 -12.85
C GLN A 75 11.24 21.52 -13.42
N VAL A 76 9.95 21.68 -13.71
CA VAL A 76 9.39 22.96 -14.21
C VAL A 76 9.63 24.10 -13.21
N ARG A 77 9.47 23.85 -11.90
CA ARG A 77 9.78 24.85 -10.87
C ARG A 77 11.25 25.26 -10.90
N LYS A 78 12.16 24.29 -11.02
CA LYS A 78 13.60 24.56 -11.12
C LYS A 78 13.94 25.40 -12.35
N GLU A 79 13.40 25.04 -13.51
CA GLU A 79 13.59 25.79 -14.76
C GLU A 79 13.05 27.22 -14.67
N HIS A 80 11.87 27.39 -14.06
CA HIS A 80 11.27 28.70 -13.80
C HIS A 80 12.17 29.55 -12.89
N ASP A 81 12.68 28.99 -11.80
CA ASP A 81 13.59 29.70 -10.88
C ASP A 81 14.90 30.10 -11.57
N ASP A 82 15.43 29.25 -12.43
CA ASP A 82 16.65 29.56 -13.19
C ASP A 82 16.41 30.64 -14.25
N LEU A 83 15.25 30.64 -14.91
CA LEU A 83 14.84 31.74 -15.80
C LEU A 83 14.68 33.05 -15.04
N GLN A 84 14.08 33.03 -13.84
CA GLN A 84 13.97 34.23 -13.01
C GLN A 84 15.35 34.81 -12.64
N LYS A 85 16.32 33.96 -12.30
CA LYS A 85 17.71 34.41 -12.03
C LYS A 85 18.35 35.02 -13.27
N GLN A 86 18.14 34.44 -14.45
CA GLN A 86 18.66 34.99 -15.71
C GLN A 86 18.04 36.35 -16.04
N MET A 87 16.72 36.51 -15.87
CA MET A 87 16.04 37.80 -16.06
C MET A 87 16.57 38.87 -15.11
N ALA A 88 16.75 38.52 -13.82
CA ALA A 88 17.34 39.42 -12.84
C ALA A 88 18.77 39.85 -13.23
N LYS A 89 19.58 38.92 -13.74
CA LYS A 89 20.94 39.20 -14.22
C LYS A 89 20.98 40.14 -15.43
N LEU A 90 19.97 40.06 -16.31
CA LEU A 90 19.84 40.94 -17.47
C LEU A 90 19.25 42.32 -17.12
N GLY A 91 18.98 42.59 -15.84
CA GLY A 91 18.40 43.87 -15.41
C GLY A 91 16.96 44.09 -15.89
N MET A 92 16.29 43.03 -16.35
CA MET A 92 14.87 43.13 -16.69
C MET A 92 14.08 43.19 -15.39
N PRO A 93 13.25 44.22 -15.17
CA PRO A 93 12.39 44.28 -14.00
C PRO A 93 11.46 43.07 -14.06
N SER A 94 11.62 42.16 -13.11
CA SER A 94 10.74 41.00 -12.95
C SER A 94 9.32 41.54 -12.88
N ALA A 95 8.50 41.24 -13.89
CA ALA A 95 7.11 41.67 -13.94
C ALA A 95 6.44 41.08 -12.70
N ARG A 96 6.27 41.95 -11.69
CA ARG A 96 5.85 41.62 -10.33
C ARG A 96 4.64 40.71 -10.41
N THR A 97 4.85 39.42 -10.18
CA THR A 97 3.79 38.43 -10.16
C THR A 97 2.87 38.85 -9.03
N LEU A 98 1.68 39.35 -9.39
CA LEU A 98 0.64 39.64 -8.41
C LEU A 98 0.41 38.34 -7.62
N PRO A 99 0.36 38.38 -6.27
CA PRO A 99 0.12 37.20 -5.48
C PRO A 99 -1.20 36.60 -5.95
N ALA A 100 -1.12 35.41 -6.57
CA ALA A 100 -2.30 34.64 -6.91
C ALA A 100 -3.02 34.35 -5.59
N THR A 101 -4.07 35.12 -5.30
CA THR A 101 -5.07 34.79 -4.29
C THR A 101 -5.56 33.38 -4.60
N ALA A 102 -5.05 32.42 -3.84
CA ALA A 102 -5.52 31.05 -3.86
C ALA A 102 -6.99 31.07 -3.42
N GLN A 103 -7.90 31.10 -4.40
CA GLN A 103 -9.29 30.73 -4.19
C GLN A 103 -9.29 29.25 -3.82
N THR A 104 -9.26 29.02 -2.52
CA THR A 104 -9.45 27.72 -1.90
C THR A 104 -10.91 27.33 -2.19
N VAL A 105 -11.12 26.54 -3.24
CA VAL A 105 -12.41 25.95 -3.53
C VAL A 105 -12.73 25.01 -2.37
N SER A 106 -13.59 25.53 -1.50
CA SER A 106 -14.10 24.87 -0.31
C SER A 106 -15.23 23.95 -0.75
N THR A 107 -14.93 22.69 -1.05
CA THR A 107 -15.96 21.65 -1.12
C THR A 107 -16.13 21.05 0.28
N SER A 108 -17.05 21.67 1.01
CA SER A 108 -17.65 21.22 2.26
C SER A 108 -18.32 19.85 2.16
N LYS A 109 -17.96 18.90 3.03
CA LYS A 109 -18.85 18.17 3.96
C LYS A 109 -18.16 16.92 4.50
N SER A 110 -17.83 16.93 5.79
CA SER A 110 -18.46 16.09 6.82
C SER A 110 -17.55 15.93 8.03
N ASP A 111 -18.18 16.14 9.18
CA ASP A 111 -17.65 16.20 10.52
C ASP A 111 -16.90 14.94 10.96
N GLN A 112 -15.74 15.13 11.61
CA GLN A 112 -15.54 14.53 12.94
C GLN A 112 -14.41 15.25 13.69
N GLN A 113 -14.81 15.74 14.86
CA GLN A 113 -14.11 16.60 15.78
C GLN A 113 -13.41 15.69 16.81
N VAL A 114 -12.08 15.83 16.96
CA VAL A 114 -11.33 15.25 18.09
C VAL A 114 -10.52 16.38 18.73
N PRO A 115 -10.62 16.60 20.06
CA PRO A 115 -10.02 17.75 20.72
C PRO A 115 -8.51 17.61 20.88
N THR A 116 -7.79 18.68 20.53
CA THR A 116 -6.35 18.85 20.75
C THR A 116 -6.10 19.32 22.17
N LEU A 117 -5.53 18.46 23.02
CA LEU A 117 -4.92 18.84 24.29
C LEU A 117 -3.52 19.40 24.00
N SER A 118 -3.36 20.70 24.24
CA SER A 118 -2.06 21.37 24.33
C SER A 118 -1.37 20.94 25.62
N GLU A 119 -0.30 20.15 25.51
CA GLU A 119 0.70 20.02 26.57
C GLU A 119 2.04 20.59 26.11
N LYS A 120 2.50 21.50 26.97
CA LYS A 120 3.75 22.26 26.94
C LYS A 120 4.94 21.30 27.11
N PRO A 121 5.96 21.31 26.23
CA PRO A 121 7.12 20.45 26.43
C PRO A 121 8.02 21.00 27.56
N PRO A 122 8.51 20.15 28.47
CA PRO A 122 9.56 20.52 29.39
C PRO A 122 10.91 20.57 28.66
N SER A 123 11.52 21.75 28.72
CA SER A 123 12.91 22.01 28.38
C SER A 123 13.83 21.29 29.37
N GLY A 124 14.79 20.50 28.87
CA GLY A 124 15.95 20.07 29.65
C GLY A 124 16.25 18.58 29.61
N ALA A 125 16.75 18.07 28.48
CA ALA A 125 17.66 16.91 28.44
C ALA A 125 18.31 16.88 27.05
N GLU A 126 19.46 17.52 26.93
CA GLU A 126 20.31 17.48 25.74
C GLU A 126 20.98 16.10 25.67
N ALA A 127 20.20 15.11 25.26
CA ALA A 127 20.72 13.78 24.95
C ALA A 127 21.59 13.92 23.69
N SER A 128 22.89 13.73 23.86
CA SER A 128 23.87 13.73 22.78
C SER A 128 23.41 12.78 21.68
N GLN A 129 22.93 13.34 20.56
CA GLN A 129 22.55 12.53 19.42
C GLN A 129 23.79 11.78 18.95
N PRO A 130 23.73 10.45 18.76
CA PRO A 130 24.85 9.71 18.21
C PRO A 130 25.16 10.29 16.84
N VAL A 131 26.42 10.66 16.61
CA VAL A 131 26.90 11.11 15.28
C VAL A 131 26.88 9.88 14.37
N ILE A 132 25.79 9.69 13.64
CA ILE A 132 25.64 8.61 12.66
C ILE A 132 26.39 9.03 11.40
N ASN A 133 27.43 8.29 11.02
CA ASN A 133 28.15 8.53 9.78
C ASN A 133 27.22 8.28 8.58
N GLU A 134 27.19 9.22 7.65
CA GLU A 134 26.30 9.17 6.48
C GLU A 134 26.49 7.91 5.61
N LYS A 135 27.69 7.31 5.67
CA LYS A 135 28.07 6.09 4.96
C LYS A 135 27.51 4.80 5.55
N ASP A 136 27.02 4.85 6.78
CA ASP A 136 26.46 3.72 7.51
C ASP A 136 24.93 3.72 7.45
N LEU A 137 24.32 4.68 6.73
CA LEU A 137 22.89 4.64 6.49
C LEU A 137 22.55 3.41 5.63
N PRO A 138 21.61 2.56 6.10
CA PRO A 138 21.13 1.43 5.33
C PRO A 138 20.47 1.91 4.04
N GLN A 139 20.72 1.16 2.95
CA GLN A 139 20.12 1.41 1.65
C GLN A 139 18.87 0.54 1.45
N GLU A 140 18.06 0.90 0.45
CA GLU A 140 16.91 0.08 0.06
C GLU A 140 17.40 -1.31 -0.39
N GLY A 141 16.95 -2.36 0.31
CA GLY A 141 17.40 -3.75 0.11
C GLY A 141 18.47 -4.25 1.09
N ASP A 142 19.00 -3.40 1.98
CA ASP A 142 19.83 -3.85 3.09
C ASP A 142 18.97 -4.51 4.18
N GLU A 143 19.45 -5.61 4.75
CA GLU A 143 18.78 -6.25 5.87
C GLU A 143 19.18 -5.55 7.18
N VAL A 144 18.20 -5.00 7.88
CA VAL A 144 18.42 -4.37 9.18
C VAL A 144 18.03 -5.33 10.29
N TYR A 145 18.96 -5.50 11.22
CA TYR A 145 18.83 -6.36 12.39
C TYR A 145 18.77 -5.48 13.64
N VAL A 146 17.81 -5.72 14.52
CA VAL A 146 17.66 -4.98 15.79
C VAL A 146 17.59 -5.96 16.95
N GLU A 147 18.20 -5.58 18.06
CA GLU A 147 18.13 -6.39 19.28
C GLU A 147 16.68 -6.42 19.82
N PRO A 148 16.21 -7.57 20.32
CA PRO A 148 14.82 -7.73 20.79
C PRO A 148 14.39 -6.70 21.83
N LYS A 149 15.31 -6.21 22.66
CA LYS A 149 15.04 -5.19 23.69
C LYS A 149 14.48 -3.88 23.11
N PHE A 150 14.91 -3.50 21.92
CA PHE A 150 14.43 -2.29 21.25
C PHE A 150 13.15 -2.52 20.45
N LEU A 151 12.83 -3.77 20.11
CA LEU A 151 11.58 -4.12 19.40
C LEU A 151 10.34 -3.96 20.29
N ALA A 152 10.50 -3.94 21.62
CA ALA A 152 9.41 -3.63 22.56
C ALA A 152 8.75 -2.27 22.28
N VAL A 153 9.50 -1.31 21.71
CA VAL A 153 8.96 0.00 21.33
C VAL A 153 8.08 -0.08 20.08
N LEU A 154 8.39 -0.98 19.15
CA LEU A 154 7.59 -1.18 17.94
C LEU A 154 6.37 -2.05 18.21
N LEU A 155 6.54 -3.06 19.04
CA LEU A 155 5.60 -4.17 19.23
C LEU A 155 5.34 -4.35 20.73
N PRO A 156 4.50 -3.50 21.33
CA PRO A 156 4.22 -3.53 22.77
C PRO A 156 3.45 -4.80 23.19
N ASP A 157 2.73 -5.43 22.26
CA ASP A 157 1.91 -6.62 22.54
C ASP A 157 2.73 -7.90 22.68
N ILE A 158 4.00 -7.88 22.27
CA ILE A 158 4.88 -9.05 22.32
C ILE A 158 5.69 -9.02 23.61
N ASP A 159 5.56 -10.09 24.39
CA ASP A 159 6.32 -10.27 25.61
C ASP A 159 7.73 -10.80 25.33
N TRP A 160 8.65 -9.89 24.99
CA TRP A 160 10.04 -10.20 24.65
C TRP A 160 10.81 -10.89 25.77
N THR A 161 10.35 -10.78 27.02
CA THR A 161 11.00 -11.45 28.17
C THR A 161 10.89 -12.97 28.10
N LYS A 162 9.86 -13.49 27.43
CA LYS A 162 9.66 -14.93 27.25
C LYS A 162 10.50 -15.54 26.14
N LEU A 163 11.10 -14.71 25.28
CA LEU A 163 11.74 -15.19 24.07
C LEU A 163 13.18 -15.66 24.27
N ASP A 164 13.84 -15.35 25.40
CA ASP A 164 15.24 -15.70 25.75
C ASP A 164 16.23 -15.63 24.57
N ARG A 165 15.97 -14.74 23.61
CA ARG A 165 16.76 -14.56 22.39
C ARG A 165 17.66 -13.35 22.58
N THR A 166 18.95 -13.59 22.51
CA THR A 166 19.98 -12.53 22.48
C THR A 166 20.39 -12.17 21.06
N GLU A 167 20.02 -13.00 20.08
CA GLU A 167 20.38 -12.78 18.68
C GLU A 167 19.54 -11.66 18.06
N PRO A 168 20.16 -10.76 17.27
CA PRO A 168 19.44 -9.68 16.63
C PRO A 168 18.55 -10.23 15.51
N ILE A 169 17.34 -9.68 15.39
CA ILE A 169 16.30 -10.22 14.51
C ILE A 169 16.14 -9.32 13.29
N ALA A 170 16.01 -9.94 12.11
CA ALA A 170 15.69 -9.23 10.88
C ALA A 170 14.29 -8.62 10.96
N ILE A 171 14.20 -7.29 11.01
CA ILE A 171 12.92 -6.62 11.30
C ILE A 171 12.01 -6.58 10.08
N GLN A 172 12.58 -6.58 8.87
CA GLN A 172 11.82 -6.41 7.64
C GLN A 172 10.78 -7.52 7.44
N GLY A 173 11.14 -8.77 7.76
CA GLY A 173 10.20 -9.90 7.73
C GLY A 173 9.10 -9.78 8.79
N LEU A 174 9.47 -9.35 10.01
CA LEU A 174 8.53 -9.19 11.13
C LEU A 174 7.51 -8.06 10.88
N LEU A 175 7.98 -6.91 10.43
CA LEU A 175 7.12 -5.76 10.11
C LEU A 175 6.24 -6.05 8.90
N GLY A 176 6.78 -6.75 7.90
CA GLY A 176 6.01 -7.20 6.73
C GLY A 176 4.82 -8.08 7.11
N GLN A 177 4.97 -8.98 8.10
CA GLN A 177 3.87 -9.81 8.60
C GLN A 177 2.74 -9.00 9.25
N GLN A 178 3.05 -7.80 9.76
CA GLN A 178 2.07 -6.89 10.35
C GLN A 178 1.56 -5.84 9.35
N GLY A 179 1.95 -5.93 8.07
CA GLY A 179 1.59 -4.94 7.06
C GLY A 179 2.28 -3.59 7.23
N ILE A 180 3.31 -3.50 8.08
CA ILE A 180 4.09 -2.28 8.26
C ILE A 180 5.24 -2.30 7.24
N VAL A 181 5.09 -1.50 6.18
CA VAL A 181 6.13 -1.32 5.17
C VAL A 181 7.07 -0.21 5.65
N LEU A 182 8.28 -0.57 6.07
CA LEU A 182 9.36 0.39 6.29
C LEU A 182 9.76 0.99 4.94
N THR A 183 9.27 2.19 4.64
CA THR A 183 9.65 2.92 3.43
C THR A 183 10.94 3.71 3.64
N ASN A 184 11.26 4.07 4.89
CA ASN A 184 12.42 4.88 5.23
C ASN A 184 12.96 4.52 6.63
N TYR A 185 14.27 4.33 6.74
CA TYR A 185 14.97 4.08 8.00
C TYR A 185 14.90 5.23 8.99
N GLN A 186 14.64 6.46 8.53
CA GLN A 186 14.37 7.58 9.42
C GLN A 186 13.15 7.34 10.31
N GLU A 187 12.21 6.48 9.92
CA GLU A 187 11.08 6.12 10.78
C GLU A 187 11.52 5.29 12.00
N LEU A 188 12.55 4.44 11.86
CA LEU A 188 13.13 3.72 13.00
C LEU A 188 13.80 4.69 13.98
N ILE A 189 14.57 5.65 13.45
CA ILE A 189 15.21 6.70 14.26
C ILE A 189 14.15 7.58 14.93
N GLY A 190 13.10 7.95 14.21
CA GLY A 190 11.97 8.72 14.74
C GLY A 190 11.21 8.00 15.85
N ARG A 191 11.27 6.66 15.88
CA ARG A 191 10.74 5.82 16.95
C ARG A 191 11.76 5.52 18.06
N GLY A 192 12.93 6.15 18.03
CA GLY A 192 13.97 6.02 19.06
C GLY A 192 14.84 4.77 18.92
N ILE A 193 14.78 4.07 17.78
CA ILE A 193 15.56 2.86 17.53
C ILE A 193 16.85 3.28 16.83
N THR A 194 17.88 3.53 17.63
CA THR A 194 19.20 3.95 17.13
C THR A 194 20.20 2.82 17.05
N ASN A 195 19.93 1.68 17.72
CA ASN A 195 20.86 0.56 17.80
C ASN A 195 20.42 -0.57 16.87
N TYR A 196 20.97 -0.56 15.66
CA TYR A 196 20.69 -1.56 14.62
C TYR A 196 21.99 -1.95 13.90
N VAL A 197 22.03 -3.19 13.41
CA VAL A 197 23.12 -3.72 12.60
C VAL A 197 22.61 -3.87 11.17
N VAL A 198 23.28 -3.23 10.22
CA VAL A 198 22.96 -3.34 8.80
C VAL A 198 23.80 -4.45 8.18
N ARG A 199 23.15 -5.45 7.60
CA ARG A 199 23.80 -6.47 6.79
C ARG A 199 23.51 -6.19 5.32
N ARG A 200 24.52 -5.66 4.63
CA ARG A 200 24.43 -5.47 3.18
C ARG A 200 24.39 -6.83 2.53
N ALA A 201 23.34 -7.10 1.75
CA ALA A 201 23.31 -8.29 0.91
C ALA A 201 24.58 -8.27 0.05
N ALA A 202 25.38 -9.33 0.09
CA ALA A 202 26.52 -9.44 -0.79
C ALA A 202 25.97 -9.30 -2.21
N LYS A 203 26.30 -8.19 -2.89
CA LYS A 203 25.86 -7.94 -4.26
C LYS A 203 26.16 -9.23 -5.02
N GLN A 204 25.11 -9.96 -5.40
CA GLN A 204 25.25 -11.09 -6.30
C GLN A 204 25.78 -10.44 -7.56
N THR A 205 27.09 -10.53 -7.74
CA THR A 205 27.74 -10.06 -8.95
C THR A 205 27.30 -11.09 -9.96
N THR A 206 26.12 -10.90 -10.54
CA THR A 206 25.63 -11.63 -11.69
C THR A 206 26.60 -11.28 -12.81
N GLN A 207 27.74 -11.95 -12.82
CA GLN A 207 28.54 -12.11 -14.01
C GLN A 207 27.69 -12.97 -14.93
N GLU A 208 26.80 -12.32 -15.66
CA GLU A 208 26.24 -12.88 -16.88
C GLU A 208 27.43 -13.22 -17.78
N GLN A 209 27.84 -14.48 -17.70
CA GLN A 209 28.75 -15.08 -18.66
C GLN A 209 28.07 -14.99 -20.01
N LYS A 210 28.50 -13.99 -20.76
CA LYS A 210 28.23 -13.81 -22.18
C LYS A 210 28.97 -14.93 -22.91
N THR A 211 28.38 -16.13 -22.89
CA THR A 211 28.85 -17.25 -23.70
C THR A 211 28.49 -16.95 -25.15
N GLN A 212 29.55 -16.78 -25.94
CA GLN A 212 29.52 -16.69 -27.40
C GLN A 212 29.09 -18.01 -28.04
#